data_AF-A0AAW1RPP8-F1
#
_entry.id   AF-A0AAW1RPP8-F1
#
_cell.length_a   1.000
_cell.length_b   1.000
_cell.length_c   1.000
_cell.angle_alpha   90.00
_cell.angle_beta   90.00
_cell.angle_gamma   90.00
#
_symmetry.space_group_name_H-M   'P 1'
#
loop_
_entity.id
_entity.type
_entity.pdbx_description
1 polymer ?
#
loop_
_entity_poly.entity_id
_entity_poly.type
_entity_poly.pdbx_seq_one_letter_code
_entity_poly.pdbx_strand_id
1 'polypeptide(L)'
;MEQQHKHPQSFPTRDDVIIPQEAVKVLHEETNGEAIITTGVGQHQMWAAQWYKFRGPRQWATSGGLGSMGFGLPSALGAAAAFDGKDGRPKKVCFA
;
A
#
# COMPACT_ATOMS: atom_id res chain seq x y z
N MET A 1 -7.89 8.57 -12.10
CA MET A 1 -6.85 8.36 -13.13
C MET A 1 -6.67 9.57 -14.05
N GLU A 2 -7.69 10.42 -14.28
CA GLU A 2 -7.55 11.62 -15.13
C GLU A 2 -6.62 12.70 -14.56
N GLN A 3 -6.60 12.87 -13.23
CA GLN A 3 -5.72 13.84 -12.55
C GLN A 3 -4.23 13.46 -12.62
N GLN A 4 -3.91 12.16 -12.58
CA GLN A 4 -2.52 11.67 -12.71
C GLN A 4 -1.93 11.89 -14.12
N HIS A 5 -2.78 11.90 -15.16
CA HIS A 5 -2.33 12.21 -16.52
C HIS A 5 -2.03 13.71 -16.70
N LYS A 6 -2.78 14.59 -16.00
CA LYS A 6 -2.56 16.04 -16.05
C LYS A 6 -1.40 16.50 -15.17
N HIS A 7 -1.10 15.75 -14.10
CA HIS A 7 0.00 16.05 -13.17
C HIS A 7 0.79 14.76 -12.84
N PRO A 8 1.80 14.41 -13.66
CA PRO A 8 2.61 13.23 -13.42
C PRO A 8 3.39 13.39 -12.11
N GLN A 9 3.21 12.45 -11.20
CA GLN A 9 3.92 12.45 -9.93
C GLN A 9 5.36 11.97 -10.18
N SER A 10 6.31 12.67 -9.58
CA SER A 10 7.73 12.30 -9.58
C SER A 10 8.30 12.54 -8.18
N PHE A 11 9.33 11.78 -7.83
CA PHE A 11 10.13 12.00 -6.63
C PHE A 11 11.62 11.91 -7.04
N PRO A 12 12.50 12.69 -6.40
CA PRO A 12 13.94 12.55 -6.63
C PRO A 12 14.37 11.16 -6.18
N THR A 13 15.31 10.53 -6.88
CA THR A 13 16.02 9.34 -6.40
C THR A 13 17.32 9.79 -5.74
N ARG A 14 17.76 9.06 -4.72
CA ARG A 14 18.98 9.35 -3.96
C ARG A 14 19.74 8.07 -3.70
N ASP A 15 21.02 8.06 -4.01
CA ASP A 15 21.86 6.86 -3.84
C ASP A 15 22.27 6.62 -2.37
N ASP A 16 22.10 7.64 -1.51
CA ASP A 16 22.48 7.60 -0.10
C ASP A 16 21.35 7.18 0.85
N VAL A 17 20.08 7.25 0.41
CA VAL A 17 18.90 6.96 1.24
C VAL A 17 17.77 6.34 0.44
N ILE A 18 17.07 5.37 1.04
CA ILE A 18 15.84 4.82 0.46
C ILE A 18 14.71 5.82 0.68
N ILE A 19 14.18 6.34 -0.41
CA ILE A 19 13.07 7.29 -0.37
C ILE A 19 11.76 6.50 -0.21
N PRO A 20 10.84 6.92 0.67
CA PRO A 20 9.65 6.11 0.98
C PRO A 20 8.76 5.78 -0.23
N GLN A 21 8.66 6.70 -1.20
CA GLN A 21 7.93 6.47 -2.45
C GLN A 21 8.56 5.34 -3.28
N GLU A 22 9.90 5.21 -3.24
CA GLU A 22 10.63 4.13 -3.89
C GLU A 22 10.35 2.79 -3.21
N ALA A 23 10.34 2.76 -1.87
CA ALA A 23 9.98 1.56 -1.12
C ALA A 23 8.57 1.05 -1.48
N VAL A 24 7.58 1.95 -1.62
CA VAL A 24 6.22 1.58 -2.05
C VAL A 24 6.19 1.07 -3.50
N LYS A 25 7.01 1.64 -4.38
CA LYS A 25 7.12 1.19 -5.78
C LYS A 25 7.73 -0.22 -5.86
N VAL A 26 8.82 -0.46 -5.14
CA VAL A 26 9.44 -1.79 -5.04
C VAL A 26 8.45 -2.80 -4.44
N LEU A 27 7.70 -2.40 -3.40
CA LEU A 27 6.62 -3.25 -2.86
C LEU A 27 5.61 -3.65 -3.93
N HIS A 28 5.17 -2.72 -4.78
CA HIS A 28 4.26 -3.04 -5.89
C HIS A 28 4.88 -4.01 -6.91
N GLU A 29 6.17 -3.84 -7.23
CA GLU A 29 6.90 -4.71 -8.16
C GLU A 29 7.02 -6.14 -7.61
N GLU A 30 7.38 -6.29 -6.34
CA GLU A 30 7.54 -7.59 -5.66
C GLU A 30 6.20 -8.32 -5.42
N THR A 31 5.13 -7.56 -5.19
CA THR A 31 3.79 -8.12 -4.97
C THR A 31 3.00 -8.26 -6.26
N ASN A 32 3.50 -7.72 -7.38
CA ASN A 32 2.76 -7.57 -8.63
C ASN A 32 1.39 -6.90 -8.43
N GLY A 33 1.24 -6.03 -7.42
CA GLY A 33 -0.05 -5.40 -7.07
C GLY A 33 -1.11 -6.38 -6.51
N GLU A 34 -0.73 -7.62 -6.16
CA GLU A 34 -1.63 -8.65 -5.66
C GLU A 34 -1.75 -8.66 -4.13
N ALA A 35 -0.85 -8.01 -3.40
CA ALA A 35 -0.89 -7.98 -1.94
C ALA A 35 -1.98 -7.06 -1.37
N ILE A 36 -2.43 -7.38 -0.16
CA ILE A 36 -3.21 -6.47 0.69
C ILE A 36 -2.23 -5.51 1.36
N ILE A 37 -2.40 -4.21 1.09
CA ILE A 37 -1.64 -3.13 1.71
C ILE A 37 -2.44 -2.57 2.87
N THR A 38 -1.86 -2.65 4.06
CA THR A 38 -2.40 -2.01 5.26
C THR A 38 -1.56 -0.81 5.59
N THR A 39 -2.16 0.38 5.73
CA THR A 39 -1.38 1.59 6.01
C THR A 39 -1.63 2.12 7.40
N GLY A 40 -0.59 2.75 7.96
CA GLY A 40 -0.77 3.74 9.01
C GLY A 40 -1.54 4.98 8.50
N VAL A 41 -1.66 5.97 9.38
CA VAL A 41 -2.22 7.30 9.08
C VAL A 41 -1.07 8.29 8.91
N GLY A 42 -1.14 9.15 7.89
CA GLY A 42 -0.11 10.13 7.56
C GLY A 42 0.44 9.94 6.15
N GLN A 43 1.73 10.23 5.96
CA GLN A 43 2.35 10.21 4.63
C GLN A 43 2.33 8.83 3.98
N HIS A 44 2.35 7.76 4.78
CA HIS A 44 2.36 6.38 4.31
C HIS A 44 1.07 6.02 3.54
N GLN A 45 -0.08 6.53 4.01
CA GLN A 45 -1.36 6.40 3.33
C GLN A 45 -1.36 7.14 1.98
N MET A 46 -0.75 8.33 1.94
CA MET A 46 -0.64 9.10 0.70
C MET A 46 0.26 8.39 -0.31
N TRP A 47 1.42 7.87 0.13
CA TRP A 47 2.35 7.17 -0.75
C TRP A 47 1.76 5.87 -1.30
N ALA A 48 1.10 5.07 -0.45
CA ALA A 48 0.40 3.86 -0.89
C ALA A 48 -0.67 4.18 -1.95
N ALA A 49 -1.46 5.24 -1.74
CA ALA A 49 -2.49 5.66 -2.70
C ALA A 49 -1.91 6.16 -4.04
N GLN A 50 -0.73 6.77 -4.01
CA GLN A 50 -0.08 7.39 -5.17
C GLN A 50 0.73 6.39 -6.00
N TRP A 51 1.46 5.50 -5.34
CA TRP A 51 2.52 4.70 -5.96
C TRP A 51 2.22 3.20 -6.03
N TYR A 52 1.31 2.69 -5.20
CA TYR A 52 0.93 1.28 -5.24
C TYR A 52 -0.31 1.07 -6.12
N LYS A 53 -0.15 0.37 -7.25
CA LYS A 53 -1.26 0.06 -8.16
C LYS A 53 -1.94 -1.24 -7.75
N PHE A 54 -3.12 -1.13 -7.15
CA PHE A 54 -3.95 -2.28 -6.77
C PHE A 54 -4.58 -2.95 -8.00
N ARG A 55 -4.51 -4.28 -8.10
CA ARG A 55 -5.08 -5.05 -9.21
C ARG A 55 -6.54 -5.46 -9.02
N GLY A 56 -7.04 -5.44 -7.79
CA GLY A 56 -8.36 -5.95 -7.44
C GLY A 56 -9.00 -5.24 -6.25
N PRO A 57 -10.31 -5.49 -6.03
CA PRO A 57 -11.02 -4.93 -4.89
C PRO A 57 -10.49 -5.51 -3.56
N ARG A 58 -10.67 -4.77 -2.46
CA ARG A 58 -10.32 -5.18 -1.08
C ARG A 58 -8.83 -5.43 -0.82
N GLN A 59 -7.95 -4.75 -1.56
CA GLN A 59 -6.50 -4.83 -1.37
C GLN A 59 -5.90 -3.64 -0.60
N TRP A 60 -6.69 -2.63 -0.26
CA TRP A 60 -6.21 -1.47 0.48
C TRP A 60 -7.02 -1.29 1.76
N ALA A 61 -6.36 -1.44 2.90
CA ALA A 61 -6.93 -1.21 4.22
C ALA A 61 -6.21 -0.03 4.90
N THR A 62 -6.95 1.02 5.21
CA THR A 62 -6.41 2.24 5.81
C THR A 62 -7.42 2.87 6.77
N SER A 63 -6.95 3.61 7.77
CA SER A 63 -7.82 4.33 8.71
C SER A 63 -8.27 5.67 8.12
N GLY A 64 -9.01 5.62 7.01
CA GLY A 64 -9.42 6.80 6.25
C GLY A 64 -10.49 7.66 6.92
N GLY A 65 -11.28 7.09 7.84
CA GLY A 65 -12.36 7.79 8.54
C GLY A 65 -11.94 8.39 9.89
N LEU A 66 -11.39 7.56 10.77
CA LEU A 66 -11.06 7.96 12.15
C LEU A 66 -9.64 8.50 12.31
N GLY A 67 -8.74 8.23 11.35
CA GLY A 67 -7.37 8.75 11.39
C GLY A 67 -6.54 8.21 12.57
N SER A 68 -6.84 7.01 13.08
CA SER A 68 -6.15 6.44 14.24
C SER A 68 -4.72 5.97 13.92
N MET A 69 -3.73 6.62 14.53
CA MET A 69 -2.34 6.16 14.52
C MET A 69 -2.24 4.78 15.20
N GLY A 70 -1.53 3.84 14.57
CA GLY A 70 -1.43 2.45 15.04
C GLY A 70 -2.42 1.47 14.41
N PHE A 71 -3.25 1.90 13.45
CA PHE A 71 -4.18 1.01 12.74
C PHE A 71 -3.49 -0.08 11.90
N GLY A 72 -2.39 0.25 11.20
CA GLY A 72 -1.93 -0.61 10.11
C GLY A 72 -1.38 -1.97 10.57
N LEU A 73 -0.65 -2.06 11.69
CA LEU A 73 -0.13 -3.35 12.17
C LEU A 73 -1.24 -4.34 12.61
N PRO A 74 -2.18 -3.97 13.50
CA PRO A 74 -3.29 -4.86 13.85
C PRO A 74 -4.18 -5.16 12.64
N SER A 75 -4.33 -4.20 11.70
CA SER A 75 -5.03 -4.47 10.44
C SER A 75 -4.29 -5.49 9.56
N ALA A 76 -2.95 -5.49 9.53
CA ALA A 76 -2.15 -6.46 8.78
C ALA A 76 -2.34 -7.87 9.34
N LEU A 77 -2.29 -8.00 10.67
CA LEU A 77 -2.53 -9.28 11.35
C LEU A 77 -3.94 -9.82 11.07
N GLY A 78 -4.96 -8.96 11.16
CA GLY A 78 -6.33 -9.33 10.83
C GLY A 78 -6.50 -9.75 9.36
N ALA A 79 -5.86 -9.03 8.43
CA ALA A 79 -5.87 -9.39 7.01
C ALA A 79 -5.17 -10.75 6.78
N ALA A 80 -4.03 -10.99 7.40
CA ALA A 80 -3.32 -12.26 7.27
C ALA A 80 -4.14 -13.45 7.82
N ALA A 81 -4.89 -13.24 8.90
CA ALA A 81 -5.80 -14.26 9.44
C ALA A 81 -7.03 -14.51 8.55
N ALA A 82 -7.57 -13.47 7.90
CA ALA A 82 -8.78 -13.57 7.07
C ALA A 82 -8.51 -14.08 5.64
N PHE A 83 -7.30 -13.85 5.11
CA PHE A 83 -6.91 -14.17 3.75
C PHE A 83 -5.78 -15.21 3.74
N ASP A 84 -6.15 -16.49 3.87
CA ASP A 84 -5.23 -17.64 3.95
C ASP A 84 -4.75 -18.13 2.56
N GLY A 85 -5.16 -17.47 1.48
CA GLY A 85 -4.82 -17.83 0.10
C GLY A 85 -5.79 -18.80 -0.59
N LYS A 86 -6.88 -19.21 0.07
CA LYS A 86 -7.93 -20.04 -0.55
C LYS A 86 -8.88 -19.21 -1.41
N ASP A 87 -9.57 -19.85 -2.36
CA ASP A 87 -10.58 -19.22 -3.24
C ASP A 87 -10.07 -18.01 -4.07
N GLY A 88 -8.80 -18.00 -4.48
CA GLY A 88 -8.22 -16.89 -5.24
C GLY A 88 -7.98 -15.63 -4.40
N ARG A 89 -7.98 -15.75 -3.07
CA ARG A 89 -7.70 -14.64 -2.14
C ARG A 89 -6.21 -14.32 -2.08
N PRO A 90 -5.83 -13.04 -1.94
CA PRO A 90 -4.43 -12.65 -1.85
C PRO A 90 -3.80 -13.16 -0.54
N LYS A 91 -2.69 -13.90 -0.65
CA LYS A 91 -1.97 -14.47 0.50
C LYS A 91 -0.92 -13.51 1.08
N LYS A 92 -0.52 -12.49 0.31
CA LYS A 92 0.53 -11.54 0.68
C LYS A 92 -0.11 -10.32 1.37
N VAL A 93 0.34 -10.01 2.58
CA VAL A 93 -0.07 -8.82 3.34
C VAL A 93 1.19 -8.00 3.64
N CYS A 94 1.17 -6.71 3.29
CA CYS A 94 2.27 -5.80 3.53
C CYS A 94 1.79 -4.60 4.34
N PHE A 95 2.62 -4.16 5.28
CA PHE A 95 2.41 -2.94 6.04
C PHE A 95 3.22 -1.80 5.42
N ALA A 96 2.55 -0.67 5.16
CA ALA A 96 3.16 0.56 4.68
C ALA A 96 2.96 1.68 5.70
#